data_AF-A0A960G357-F1
#
_entry.id   AF-A0A960G357-F1
#
_cell.length_a   1.000
_cell.length_b   1.000
_cell.length_c   1.000
_cell.angle_alpha   90.00
_cell.angle_beta   90.00
_cell.angle_gamma   90.00
#
_symmetry.space_group_name_H-M   'P 1'
#
loop_
_entity.id
_entity.type
_entity.pdbx_description
1 polymer ?
#
loop_
_entity_poly.entity_id
_entity_poly.type
_entity_poly.pdbx_seq_one_letter_code
_entity_poly.pdbx_strand_id
1 'polypeptide(L)'
;MSQHKFLLDESEMPAHWYNIVPDLPTPPPPPLHPGTHQPVGPDDLAPLFPPELIMQEVSGERYVEIPEAVREVYRQWRPSPLIRAVRLEEKLGTPARIYYKYEGVSPAGSHKVNTSVPQVYYNALHGVKRLTTETGAGQWGTALAYACSLFGLECEVWQVGTSFDTKPQRRTLIETFGGTVHRSPSRLTESGKAFAEDHPGTLGIAISEAVEVAAQDPTTMYSLGSVLNHVLMHQTVIGEEALRQLGKAGEHGADIVIGCAGGGSNFAGLAFP
;
A
#
# COMPACT_ATOMS: atom_id res chain seq x y z
N MET A 1 -22.82 25.76 14.52
CA MET A 1 -23.06 24.67 13.54
C MET A 1 -22.27 23.47 13.99
N SER A 2 -22.79 22.24 13.92
CA SER A 2 -21.99 21.06 14.24
C SER A 2 -20.91 20.87 13.16
N GLN A 3 -19.65 20.72 13.56
CA GLN A 3 -18.55 20.45 12.64
C GLN A 3 -18.58 18.96 12.25
N HIS A 4 -18.58 18.68 10.95
CA HIS A 4 -18.67 17.29 10.43
C HIS A 4 -17.34 16.77 9.91
N LYS A 5 -16.43 17.66 9.50
CA LYS A 5 -15.13 17.32 8.93
C LYS A 5 -14.02 17.94 9.77
N PHE A 6 -13.02 17.15 10.08
CA PHE A 6 -11.83 17.53 10.83
C PHE A 6 -10.63 17.36 9.91
N LEU A 7 -10.02 18.50 9.56
CA LEU A 7 -8.90 18.58 8.64
C LEU A 7 -7.62 18.92 9.41
N LEU A 8 -6.50 18.55 8.82
CA LEU A 8 -5.18 19.02 9.21
C LEU A 8 -4.62 19.83 8.05
N ASP A 9 -3.90 20.90 8.37
CA ASP A 9 -3.11 21.63 7.39
C ASP A 9 -1.93 20.77 6.93
N GLU A 10 -1.38 21.04 5.75
CA GLU A 10 -0.21 20.30 5.22
C GLU A 10 1.01 20.40 6.16
N SER A 11 1.13 21.51 6.90
CA SER A 11 2.17 21.69 7.93
C SER A 11 2.02 20.77 9.14
N GLU A 12 0.83 20.19 9.33
CA GLU A 12 0.52 19.24 10.40
C GLU A 12 0.58 17.79 9.91
N MET A 13 1.05 17.53 8.69
CA MET A 13 1.26 16.16 8.20
C MET A 13 2.36 15.45 9.01
N PRO A 14 2.25 14.14 9.30
CA PRO A 14 3.33 13.39 9.92
C PRO A 14 4.64 13.50 9.14
N ALA A 15 5.76 13.64 9.86
CA ALA A 15 7.10 13.66 9.30
C ALA A 15 7.82 12.31 9.41
N HIS A 16 7.24 11.38 10.16
CA HIS A 16 7.74 10.03 10.38
C HIS A 16 6.59 9.05 10.16
N TRP A 17 6.93 7.81 9.82
CA TRP A 17 6.06 6.67 9.97
C TRP A 17 6.27 6.03 11.34
N TYR A 18 5.20 5.55 11.96
CA TYR A 18 5.25 4.72 13.14
C TYR A 18 5.51 3.25 12.80
N ASN A 19 6.42 2.61 13.54
CA ASN A 19 6.71 1.19 13.48
C ASN A 19 6.27 0.52 14.79
N ILE A 20 5.32 -0.41 14.69
CA ILE A 20 4.79 -1.14 15.85
C ILE A 20 5.76 -2.18 16.41
N VAL A 21 6.70 -2.68 15.60
CA VAL A 21 7.60 -3.79 15.96
C VAL A 21 8.28 -3.61 17.33
N PRO A 22 8.89 -2.46 17.68
CA PRO A 22 9.50 -2.26 18.99
C PRO A 22 8.51 -2.22 20.16
N ASP A 23 7.21 -2.05 19.91
CA ASP A 23 6.17 -1.94 20.93
C ASP A 23 5.32 -3.22 21.04
N LEU A 24 5.58 -4.23 20.20
CA LEU A 24 4.95 -5.54 20.34
C LEU A 24 5.47 -6.27 21.59
N PRO A 25 4.62 -7.03 22.31
CA PRO A 25 5.06 -7.82 23.47
C PRO A 25 6.17 -8.82 23.15
N THR A 26 6.16 -9.34 21.92
CA THR A 26 7.19 -10.19 21.35
C THR A 26 7.40 -9.79 19.89
N PRO A 27 8.65 -9.71 19.40
CA PRO A 27 8.92 -9.44 17.99
C PRO A 27 8.21 -10.45 17.07
N PRO A 28 7.80 -10.05 15.86
CA PRO A 28 7.25 -10.97 14.89
C PRO A 28 8.31 -12.03 14.51
N PRO A 29 7.90 -13.28 14.23
CA PRO A 29 8.85 -14.28 13.76
C PRO A 29 9.47 -13.83 12.43
N PRO A 30 10.77 -14.09 12.20
CA PRO A 30 11.40 -13.71 10.95
C PRO A 30 10.80 -14.48 9.78
N PRO A 31 10.78 -13.90 8.57
CA PRO A 31 10.45 -14.67 7.37
C PRO A 31 11.49 -15.79 7.18
N LEU A 32 11.05 -16.95 6.70
CA LEU A 32 11.94 -18.08 6.45
C LEU A 32 12.17 -18.26 4.95
N HIS A 33 13.42 -18.53 4.57
CA HIS A 33 13.78 -18.83 3.19
C HIS A 33 13.12 -20.15 2.77
N PRO A 34 12.38 -20.20 1.66
CA PRO A 34 11.52 -21.34 1.32
C PRO A 34 12.29 -22.62 1.01
N GLY A 35 13.57 -22.54 0.65
CA GLY A 35 14.41 -23.71 0.38
C GLY A 35 15.20 -24.22 1.59
N THR A 36 15.63 -23.35 2.50
CA THR A 36 16.53 -23.69 3.63
C THR A 36 15.80 -23.74 4.96
N HIS A 37 14.60 -23.13 5.02
CA HIS A 37 13.78 -22.92 6.22
C HIS A 37 14.52 -22.16 7.34
N GLN A 38 15.61 -21.46 7.00
CA GLN A 38 16.31 -20.55 7.92
C GLN A 38 15.76 -19.13 7.75
N PRO A 39 15.89 -18.25 8.75
CA PRO A 39 15.54 -16.83 8.61
C PRO A 39 16.17 -16.20 7.36
N VAL A 40 15.39 -15.44 6.59
CA VAL A 40 15.90 -14.71 5.42
C VAL A 40 16.86 -13.61 5.84
N GLY A 41 17.94 -13.45 5.07
CA GLY A 41 18.87 -12.33 5.19
C GLY A 41 18.59 -11.22 4.17
N PRO A 42 19.29 -10.08 4.27
CA PRO A 42 19.21 -9.01 3.28
C PRO A 42 19.48 -9.47 1.84
N ASP A 43 20.44 -10.38 1.65
CA ASP A 43 20.80 -10.92 0.33
C ASP A 43 19.67 -11.73 -0.31
N ASP A 44 18.81 -12.37 0.49
CA ASP A 44 17.64 -13.11 0.00
C ASP A 44 16.53 -12.15 -0.49
N LEU A 45 16.54 -10.90 -0.02
CA LEU A 45 15.54 -9.87 -0.36
C LEU A 45 16.04 -8.89 -1.43
N ALA A 46 17.35 -8.77 -1.63
CA ALA A 46 17.99 -7.88 -2.61
C ALA A 46 17.50 -8.07 -4.07
N PRO A 47 17.08 -9.27 -4.53
CA PRO A 47 16.48 -9.42 -5.85
C PRO A 47 15.08 -8.81 -6.00
N LEU A 48 14.43 -8.44 -4.89
CA LEU A 48 13.05 -7.95 -4.87
C LEU A 48 12.96 -6.48 -4.44
N PHE A 49 13.83 -6.05 -3.53
CA PHE A 49 13.71 -4.77 -2.85
C PHE A 49 15.03 -3.98 -2.82
N PRO A 50 14.99 -2.64 -2.96
CA PRO A 50 16.14 -1.79 -2.70
C PRO A 50 16.51 -1.82 -1.20
N PRO A 51 17.78 -1.50 -0.87
CA PRO A 51 18.31 -1.55 0.51
C PRO A 51 17.44 -0.87 1.57
N GLU A 52 16.83 0.28 1.28
CA GLU A 52 16.01 1.03 2.25
C GLU A 52 14.75 0.26 2.64
N LEU A 53 14.07 -0.39 1.69
CA LEU A 53 12.90 -1.20 1.99
C LEU A 53 13.28 -2.46 2.79
N ILE A 54 14.43 -3.07 2.48
CA ILE A 54 14.96 -4.21 3.24
C ILE A 54 15.25 -3.79 4.68
N MET A 55 15.90 -2.64 4.87
CA MET A 55 16.19 -2.11 6.20
C MET A 55 14.92 -1.78 6.99
N GLN A 56 13.89 -1.23 6.33
CA GLN A 56 12.60 -0.97 6.97
C GLN A 56 11.89 -2.26 7.38
N GLU A 57 12.02 -3.34 6.61
CA GLU A 57 11.38 -4.62 6.90
C GLU A 57 11.85 -5.25 8.22
N VAL A 58 13.12 -5.04 8.57
CA VAL A 58 13.77 -5.57 9.77
C VAL A 58 14.04 -4.51 10.84
N SER A 59 13.51 -3.29 10.65
CA SER A 59 13.80 -2.16 11.53
C SER A 59 13.23 -2.36 12.94
N GLY A 60 14.06 -2.11 13.95
CA GLY A 60 13.65 -1.97 15.35
C GLY A 60 13.39 -0.52 15.79
N GLU A 61 13.57 0.45 14.89
CA GLU A 61 13.32 1.86 15.18
C GLU A 61 11.82 2.13 15.27
N ARG A 62 11.38 2.84 16.32
CA ARG A 62 9.95 3.16 16.53
C ARG A 62 9.40 4.15 15.51
N TYR A 63 10.25 5.07 15.04
CA TYR A 63 9.87 6.07 14.06
C TYR A 63 10.88 6.09 12.93
N VAL A 64 10.40 6.03 11.69
CA VAL A 64 11.22 6.12 10.48
C VAL A 64 10.85 7.41 9.76
N GLU A 65 11.84 8.26 9.48
CA GLU A 65 11.60 9.54 8.80
C GLU A 65 11.01 9.32 7.40
N ILE A 66 9.99 10.10 7.06
CA ILE A 66 9.43 10.14 5.72
C ILE A 66 10.32 11.08 4.88
N PRO A 67 10.97 10.58 3.81
CA PRO A 67 11.81 11.43 2.96
C PRO A 67 11.04 12.64 2.45
N GLU A 68 11.69 13.81 2.37
CA GLU A 68 11.01 15.05 1.91
C GLU A 68 10.35 14.86 0.53
N ALA A 69 11.01 14.19 -0.41
CA ALA A 69 10.45 13.90 -1.73
C ALA A 69 9.14 13.08 -1.66
N VAL A 70 9.03 12.16 -0.70
CA VAL A 70 7.80 11.39 -0.46
C VAL A 70 6.73 12.29 0.18
N ARG A 71 7.12 13.17 1.12
CA ARG A 71 6.21 14.16 1.73
C ARG A 71 5.66 15.15 0.71
N GLU A 72 6.48 15.65 -0.21
CA GLU A 72 6.05 16.50 -1.33
C GLU A 72 4.96 15.82 -2.16
N VAL A 73 5.13 14.53 -2.47
CA VAL A 73 4.10 13.77 -3.20
C VAL A 73 2.84 13.60 -2.34
N TYR A 74 2.97 13.27 -1.05
CA TYR A 74 1.83 13.12 -0.15
C TYR A 74 0.97 14.37 -0.06
N ARG A 75 1.55 15.58 -0.08
CA ARG A 75 0.79 16.85 -0.03
C ARG A 75 -0.26 16.98 -1.12
N GLN A 76 -0.16 16.22 -2.22
CA GLN A 76 -1.19 16.21 -3.27
C GLN A 76 -2.56 15.65 -2.80
N TRP A 77 -2.62 14.85 -1.74
CA TRP A 77 -3.89 14.33 -1.20
C TRP A 77 -3.95 14.18 0.33
N ARG A 78 -2.83 14.31 1.03
CA ARG A 78 -2.72 14.24 2.49
C ARG A 78 -2.58 15.64 3.09
N PRO A 79 -3.07 15.85 4.32
CA PRO A 79 -3.77 14.89 5.18
C PRO A 79 -5.19 14.53 4.70
N SER A 80 -5.59 13.26 4.86
CA SER A 80 -6.95 12.84 4.49
C SER A 80 -7.97 13.27 5.56
N PRO A 81 -9.24 13.53 5.23
CA PRO A 81 -10.20 14.04 6.21
C PRO A 81 -10.65 12.95 7.20
N LEU A 82 -10.81 13.32 8.47
CA LEU A 82 -11.62 12.57 9.43
C LEU A 82 -13.04 13.15 9.43
N ILE A 83 -14.05 12.30 9.27
CA ILE A 83 -15.44 12.75 9.09
C ILE A 83 -16.32 12.09 10.14
N ARG A 84 -17.15 12.89 10.81
CA ARG A 84 -18.17 12.40 11.74
C ARG A 84 -19.45 12.03 10.99
N ALA A 85 -19.92 10.81 11.18
CA ALA A 85 -21.09 10.25 10.51
C ALA A 85 -22.39 10.56 11.27
N VAL A 86 -22.69 11.84 11.53
CA VAL A 86 -23.85 12.27 12.35
C VAL A 86 -25.18 11.67 11.89
N ARG A 87 -25.41 11.60 10.57
CA ARG A 87 -26.65 11.00 10.02
C ARG A 87 -26.73 9.50 10.25
N LEU A 88 -25.59 8.80 10.31
CA LEU A 88 -25.54 7.39 10.66
C LEU A 88 -25.80 7.20 12.16
N GLU A 89 -25.22 8.07 13.00
CA GLU A 89 -25.49 8.10 14.45
C GLU A 89 -27.00 8.25 14.72
N GLU A 90 -27.63 9.25 14.09
CA GLU A 90 -29.08 9.51 14.16
C GLU A 90 -29.91 8.32 13.67
N LYS A 91 -29.53 7.71 12.53
CA LYS A 91 -30.24 6.56 11.95
C LYS A 91 -30.18 5.34 12.86
N LEU A 92 -29.08 5.16 13.58
CA LEU A 92 -28.89 4.06 14.52
C LEU A 92 -29.48 4.36 15.91
N GLY A 93 -29.82 5.62 16.21
CA GLY A 93 -30.24 6.04 17.55
C GLY A 93 -29.16 5.81 18.60
N THR A 94 -27.89 5.80 18.21
CA THR A 94 -26.77 5.46 19.10
C THR A 94 -26.25 6.69 19.84
N PRO A 95 -25.86 6.55 21.12
CA PRO A 95 -25.13 7.60 21.83
C PRO A 95 -23.66 7.69 21.40
N ALA A 96 -23.15 6.69 20.65
CA ALA A 96 -21.78 6.67 20.18
C ALA A 96 -21.53 7.73 19.11
N ARG A 97 -20.33 8.32 19.11
CA ARG A 97 -19.84 9.20 18.04
C ARG A 97 -19.07 8.34 17.05
N ILE A 98 -19.45 8.40 15.78
CA ILE A 98 -18.89 7.56 14.72
C ILE A 98 -18.06 8.43 13.80
N TYR A 99 -16.76 8.14 13.73
CA TYR A 99 -15.83 8.80 12.82
C TYR A 99 -15.33 7.81 11.78
N TYR A 100 -15.05 8.30 10.57
CA TYR A 100 -14.35 7.53 9.55
C TYR A 100 -13.24 8.36 8.93
N LYS A 101 -12.06 7.74 8.82
CA LYS A 101 -10.88 8.30 8.16
C LYS A 101 -10.98 8.01 6.66
N TYR A 102 -11.20 9.03 5.85
CA TYR A 102 -11.56 8.86 4.45
C TYR A 102 -10.33 8.85 3.53
N GLU A 103 -9.73 7.67 3.36
CA GLU A 103 -8.57 7.43 2.47
C GLU A 103 -8.92 7.39 0.98
N GLY A 104 -10.18 7.66 0.61
CA GLY A 104 -10.64 7.68 -0.78
C GLY A 104 -10.26 8.94 -1.56
N VAL A 105 -9.63 9.92 -0.91
CA VAL A 105 -9.26 11.22 -1.52
C VAL A 105 -8.04 11.14 -2.45
N SER A 106 -7.29 10.04 -2.42
CA SER A 106 -6.10 9.91 -3.26
C SER A 106 -6.43 9.77 -4.74
N PRO A 107 -5.48 10.08 -5.65
CA PRO A 107 -5.67 9.88 -7.09
C PRO A 107 -6.03 8.43 -7.50
N ALA A 108 -5.62 7.44 -6.70
CA ALA A 108 -5.97 6.03 -6.90
C ALA A 108 -7.31 5.60 -6.22
N GLY A 109 -7.92 6.50 -5.45
CA GLY A 109 -9.15 6.28 -4.69
C GLY A 109 -8.99 5.28 -3.54
N SER A 110 -7.80 5.17 -2.95
CA SER A 110 -7.53 4.32 -1.77
C SER A 110 -6.22 4.67 -1.06
N HIS A 111 -6.02 4.08 0.13
CA HIS A 111 -4.81 4.19 0.94
C HIS A 111 -3.53 3.65 0.28
N LYS A 112 -3.63 2.89 -0.81
CA LYS A 112 -2.48 2.17 -1.38
C LYS A 112 -1.36 3.08 -1.90
N VAL A 113 -1.66 4.34 -2.23
CA VAL A 113 -0.62 5.32 -2.60
C VAL A 113 0.32 5.65 -1.47
N ASN A 114 -0.10 5.47 -0.21
CA ASN A 114 0.74 5.69 0.96
C ASN A 114 1.92 4.70 1.01
N THR A 115 1.89 3.57 0.29
CA THR A 115 3.05 2.66 0.21
C THR A 115 3.64 2.59 -1.19
N SER A 116 2.86 2.75 -2.27
CA SER A 116 3.45 2.73 -3.61
C SER A 116 4.42 3.88 -3.84
N VAL A 117 4.13 5.07 -3.32
CA VAL A 117 5.00 6.25 -3.48
C VAL A 117 6.39 6.05 -2.85
N PRO A 118 6.53 5.68 -1.56
CA PRO A 118 7.85 5.40 -1.01
C PRO A 118 8.53 4.22 -1.69
N GLN A 119 7.80 3.15 -2.05
CA GLN A 119 8.41 2.02 -2.77
C GLN A 119 8.99 2.43 -4.13
N VAL A 120 8.25 3.21 -4.93
CA VAL A 120 8.73 3.72 -6.22
C VAL A 120 9.89 4.67 -6.01
N TYR A 121 9.81 5.57 -5.02
CA TYR A 121 10.87 6.52 -4.70
C TYR A 121 12.20 5.81 -4.42
N TYR A 122 12.22 4.81 -3.53
CA TYR A 122 13.45 4.08 -3.23
C TYR A 122 13.96 3.30 -4.44
N ASN A 123 13.09 2.66 -5.21
CA ASN A 123 13.51 2.00 -6.45
C ASN A 123 14.12 2.98 -7.48
N ALA A 124 13.54 4.18 -7.62
CA ALA A 124 14.05 5.22 -8.50
C ALA A 124 15.44 5.69 -8.09
N LEU A 125 15.72 5.83 -6.79
CA LEU A 125 17.04 6.17 -6.25
C LEU A 125 18.11 5.15 -6.64
N HIS A 126 17.73 3.87 -6.71
CA HIS A 126 18.62 2.76 -7.09
C HIS A 126 18.63 2.48 -8.61
N GLY A 127 18.09 3.40 -9.42
CA GLY A 127 18.20 3.34 -10.87
C GLY A 127 17.32 2.28 -11.54
N VAL A 128 16.39 1.66 -10.80
CA VAL A 128 15.37 0.74 -11.33
C VAL A 128 14.56 1.45 -12.41
N LYS A 129 14.30 0.74 -13.51
CA LYS A 129 13.62 1.29 -14.69
C LYS A 129 12.15 0.90 -14.73
N ARG A 130 11.82 -0.28 -14.20
CA ARG A 130 10.48 -0.84 -14.26
C ARG A 130 10.11 -1.51 -12.95
N LEU A 131 8.85 -1.37 -12.56
CA LEU A 131 8.24 -2.19 -11.52
C LEU A 131 7.20 -3.12 -12.10
N THR A 132 7.27 -4.38 -11.70
CA THR A 132 6.21 -5.37 -11.92
C THR A 132 5.38 -5.54 -10.67
N THR A 133 4.09 -5.87 -10.86
CA THR A 133 3.22 -6.21 -9.73
C THR A 133 2.01 -7.03 -10.15
N GLU A 134 1.34 -7.64 -9.18
CA GLU A 134 0.05 -8.27 -9.35
C GLU A 134 -1.09 -7.29 -9.08
N THR A 135 -2.30 -7.59 -9.56
CA THR A 135 -3.50 -6.99 -8.98
C THR A 135 -4.74 -7.87 -9.13
N GLY A 136 -5.59 -7.89 -8.10
CA GLY A 136 -6.92 -8.49 -8.21
C GLY A 136 -7.89 -7.51 -8.86
N ALA A 137 -8.61 -6.76 -8.02
CA ALA A 137 -9.60 -5.80 -8.49
C ALA A 137 -9.02 -4.53 -9.13
N GLY A 138 -7.71 -4.27 -9.03
CA GLY A 138 -7.02 -3.17 -9.72
C GLY A 138 -6.55 -2.02 -8.83
N GLN A 139 -6.96 -1.93 -7.56
CA GLN A 139 -6.58 -0.82 -6.68
C GLN A 139 -5.07 -0.70 -6.48
N TRP A 140 -4.36 -1.83 -6.38
CA TRP A 140 -2.92 -1.84 -6.18
C TRP A 140 -2.17 -1.44 -7.45
N GLY A 141 -2.52 -2.05 -8.59
CA GLY A 141 -1.96 -1.67 -9.89
C GLY A 141 -2.18 -0.19 -10.19
N THR A 142 -3.37 0.37 -9.87
CA THR A 142 -3.62 1.81 -10.02
C THR A 142 -2.67 2.65 -9.17
N ALA A 143 -2.49 2.30 -7.90
CA ALA A 143 -1.63 3.08 -7.00
C ALA A 143 -0.16 3.01 -7.39
N LEU A 144 0.30 1.84 -7.87
CA LEU A 144 1.67 1.68 -8.34
C LEU A 144 1.92 2.43 -9.65
N ALA A 145 1.02 2.30 -10.64
CA ALA A 145 1.14 3.02 -11.91
C ALA A 145 1.14 4.55 -11.70
N TYR A 146 0.26 5.06 -10.83
CA TYR A 146 0.29 6.47 -10.42
C TYR A 146 1.65 6.87 -9.84
N ALA A 147 2.18 6.10 -8.88
CA ALA A 147 3.48 6.42 -8.29
C ALA A 147 4.63 6.33 -9.32
N CYS A 148 4.67 5.29 -10.15
CA CYS A 148 5.64 5.16 -11.24
C CYS A 148 5.62 6.37 -12.18
N SER A 149 4.43 6.89 -12.53
CA SER A 149 4.28 8.07 -13.38
C SER A 149 4.92 9.35 -12.82
N LEU A 150 5.01 9.46 -11.48
CA LEU A 150 5.61 10.61 -10.80
C LEU A 150 7.15 10.56 -10.79
N PHE A 151 7.73 9.37 -10.80
CA PHE A 151 9.17 9.16 -10.70
C PHE A 151 9.81 8.66 -12.00
N GLY A 152 9.03 8.54 -13.08
CA GLY A 152 9.54 8.16 -14.40
C GLY A 152 9.92 6.69 -14.55
N LEU A 153 9.27 5.80 -13.79
CA LEU A 153 9.44 4.35 -13.90
C LEU A 153 8.34 3.77 -14.80
N GLU A 154 8.65 2.69 -15.50
CA GLU A 154 7.66 1.85 -16.16
C GLU A 154 6.88 1.02 -15.11
N CYS A 155 5.62 0.71 -15.39
CA CYS A 155 4.79 -0.13 -14.52
C CYS A 155 4.11 -1.23 -15.35
N GLU A 156 4.41 -2.49 -15.04
CA GLU A 156 3.72 -3.65 -15.61
C GLU A 156 2.89 -4.35 -14.54
N VAL A 157 1.60 -4.59 -14.84
CA VAL A 157 0.62 -5.12 -13.90
C VAL A 157 0.00 -6.41 -14.42
N TRP A 158 0.15 -7.51 -13.69
CA TRP A 158 -0.57 -8.76 -13.94
C TRP A 158 -1.89 -8.75 -13.21
N GLN A 159 -2.98 -8.54 -13.92
CA GLN A 159 -4.32 -8.53 -13.36
C GLN A 159 -4.98 -9.90 -13.46
N VAL A 160 -5.54 -10.38 -12.34
CA VAL A 160 -6.30 -11.65 -12.28
C VAL A 160 -7.34 -11.71 -13.39
N GLY A 161 -7.33 -12.78 -14.19
CA GLY A 161 -8.08 -12.94 -15.43
C GLY A 161 -9.55 -12.52 -15.35
N THR A 162 -10.31 -13.12 -14.44
CA THR A 162 -11.72 -12.75 -14.21
C THR A 162 -11.89 -11.27 -13.88
N SER A 163 -10.98 -10.68 -13.09
CA SER A 163 -11.05 -9.24 -12.77
C SER A 163 -10.66 -8.37 -13.95
N PHE A 164 -9.68 -8.78 -14.76
CA PHE A 164 -9.33 -8.09 -16.00
C PHE A 164 -10.52 -8.04 -16.98
N ASP A 165 -11.23 -9.16 -17.10
CA ASP A 165 -12.37 -9.30 -18.03
C ASP A 165 -13.61 -8.52 -17.54
N THR A 166 -13.87 -8.51 -16.23
CA THR A 166 -15.10 -7.94 -15.65
C THR A 166 -14.96 -6.52 -15.10
N LYS A 167 -13.73 -6.00 -14.93
CA LYS A 167 -13.48 -4.67 -14.33
C LYS A 167 -12.60 -3.79 -15.24
N PRO A 168 -13.01 -3.53 -16.49
CA PRO A 168 -12.19 -2.81 -17.46
C PRO A 168 -11.84 -1.38 -17.02
N GLN A 169 -12.67 -0.72 -16.21
CA GLN A 169 -12.44 0.67 -15.77
C GLN A 169 -11.18 0.79 -14.90
N ARG A 170 -10.81 -0.25 -14.15
CA ARG A 170 -9.58 -0.24 -13.34
C ARG A 170 -8.35 -0.39 -14.21
N ARG A 171 -8.42 -1.22 -15.26
CA ARG A 171 -7.39 -1.27 -16.30
C ARG A 171 -7.22 0.09 -16.98
N THR A 172 -8.32 0.72 -17.41
CA THR A 172 -8.26 2.05 -18.02
C THR A 172 -7.56 3.08 -17.13
N LEU A 173 -7.81 3.04 -15.81
CA LEU A 173 -7.15 3.95 -14.87
C LEU A 173 -5.65 3.66 -14.73
N ILE A 174 -5.24 2.38 -14.73
CA ILE A 174 -3.82 2.00 -14.74
C ILE A 174 -3.12 2.51 -16.02
N GLU A 175 -3.74 2.27 -17.17
CA GLU A 175 -3.23 2.71 -18.49
C GLU A 175 -3.19 4.24 -18.61
N THR A 176 -4.13 4.95 -17.98
CA THR A 176 -4.14 6.42 -17.92
C THR A 176 -2.93 6.98 -17.19
N PHE A 177 -2.43 6.27 -16.17
CA PHE A 177 -1.18 6.60 -15.49
C PHE A 177 0.07 6.02 -16.21
N GLY A 178 -0.09 5.46 -17.41
CA GLY A 178 1.02 4.93 -18.21
C GLY A 178 1.43 3.49 -17.87
N GLY A 179 0.68 2.79 -17.02
CA GLY A 179 0.93 1.38 -16.73
C GLY A 179 0.45 0.45 -17.85
N THR A 180 1.16 -0.66 -18.05
CA THR A 180 0.75 -1.75 -18.95
C THR A 180 0.07 -2.86 -18.15
N VAL A 181 -1.09 -3.34 -18.60
CA VAL A 181 -1.86 -4.37 -17.88
C VAL A 181 -1.93 -5.65 -18.69
N HIS A 182 -1.49 -6.74 -18.08
CA HIS A 182 -1.56 -8.10 -18.62
C HIS A 182 -2.65 -8.89 -17.92
N ARG A 183 -3.43 -9.64 -18.69
CA ARG A 183 -4.37 -10.63 -18.13
C ARG A 183 -3.58 -11.84 -17.63
N SER A 184 -3.75 -12.22 -16.36
CA SER A 184 -3.12 -13.40 -15.73
C SER A 184 -4.13 -14.55 -15.60
N PRO A 185 -3.84 -15.79 -16.05
CA PRO A 185 -2.55 -16.24 -16.56
C PRO A 185 -2.29 -15.74 -17.98
N SER A 186 -1.09 -15.25 -18.26
CA SER A 186 -0.71 -14.75 -19.59
C SER A 186 0.00 -15.82 -20.43
N ARG A 187 0.29 -15.50 -21.70
CA ARG A 187 1.20 -16.28 -22.56
C ARG A 187 2.61 -15.67 -22.61
N LEU A 188 2.90 -14.66 -21.80
CA LEU A 188 4.16 -13.91 -21.80
C LEU A 188 5.23 -14.55 -20.92
N THR A 189 4.83 -15.35 -19.92
CA THR A 189 5.71 -15.97 -18.93
C THR A 189 5.56 -17.50 -18.95
N GLU A 190 6.56 -18.23 -18.47
CA GLU A 190 6.48 -19.69 -18.34
C GLU A 190 5.48 -20.11 -17.24
N SER A 191 5.43 -19.37 -16.12
CA SER A 191 4.43 -19.57 -15.07
C SER A 191 3.00 -19.39 -15.56
N GLY A 192 2.75 -18.41 -16.45
CA GLY A 192 1.45 -18.20 -17.07
C GLY A 192 1.07 -19.30 -18.07
N LYS A 193 2.03 -19.73 -18.91
CA LYS A 193 1.85 -20.79 -19.93
C LYS A 193 1.47 -22.15 -19.33
N ALA A 194 1.82 -22.41 -18.07
CA ALA A 194 1.45 -23.63 -17.35
C ALA A 194 -0.07 -23.82 -17.14
N PHE A 195 -0.87 -22.77 -17.33
CA PHE A 195 -2.32 -22.81 -17.17
C PHE A 195 -3.03 -22.76 -18.54
N ALA A 196 -4.29 -23.22 -18.59
CA ALA A 196 -5.14 -23.06 -19.77
C ALA A 196 -5.43 -21.57 -20.09
N GLU A 197 -5.67 -21.23 -21.35
CA GLU A 197 -5.90 -19.83 -21.77
C GLU A 197 -7.16 -19.21 -21.16
N ASP A 198 -8.20 -20.02 -20.99
CA ASP A 198 -9.48 -19.64 -20.40
C ASP A 198 -9.49 -19.69 -18.86
N HIS A 199 -8.36 -20.02 -18.24
CA HIS A 199 -8.24 -20.09 -16.79
C HIS A 199 -8.62 -18.73 -16.16
N PRO A 200 -9.45 -18.71 -15.10
CA PRO A 200 -9.95 -17.46 -14.49
C PRO A 200 -8.87 -16.64 -13.79
N GLY A 201 -7.72 -17.26 -13.51
CA GLY A 201 -6.60 -16.66 -12.80
C GLY A 201 -6.83 -16.59 -11.30
N THR A 202 -5.74 -16.47 -10.55
CA THR A 202 -5.75 -16.20 -9.12
C THR A 202 -4.69 -15.15 -8.81
N LEU A 203 -4.78 -14.52 -7.64
CA LEU A 203 -3.75 -13.57 -7.21
C LEU A 203 -2.38 -14.23 -7.14
N GLY A 204 -2.31 -15.49 -6.70
CA GLY A 204 -1.06 -16.25 -6.64
C GLY A 204 -0.40 -16.44 -8.01
N ILE A 205 -1.18 -16.74 -9.06
CA ILE A 205 -0.64 -16.88 -10.42
C ILE A 205 -0.10 -15.53 -10.91
N ALA A 206 -0.85 -14.44 -10.70
CA ALA A 206 -0.42 -13.11 -11.08
C ALA A 206 0.88 -12.67 -10.36
N ILE A 207 1.04 -13.05 -9.08
CA ILE A 207 2.29 -12.85 -8.33
C ILE A 207 3.43 -13.63 -8.98
N SER A 208 3.22 -14.92 -9.31
CA SER A 208 4.25 -15.74 -9.94
C SER A 208 4.71 -15.14 -11.27
N GLU A 209 3.80 -14.65 -12.11
CA GLU A 209 4.17 -14.02 -13.37
C GLU A 209 4.94 -12.71 -13.19
N ALA A 210 4.48 -11.84 -12.28
CA ALA A 210 5.13 -10.56 -12.00
C ALA A 210 6.55 -10.74 -11.42
N VAL A 211 6.72 -11.71 -10.51
CA VAL A 211 8.02 -12.07 -9.93
C VAL A 211 8.93 -12.71 -10.99
N GLU A 212 8.39 -13.57 -11.86
CA GLU A 212 9.17 -14.17 -12.95
C GLU A 212 9.78 -13.10 -13.87
N VAL A 213 9.02 -12.07 -14.25
CA VAL A 213 9.54 -10.98 -15.08
C VAL A 213 10.59 -10.16 -14.34
N ALA A 214 10.37 -9.82 -13.06
CA ALA A 214 11.38 -9.10 -12.28
C ALA A 214 12.68 -9.89 -12.14
N ALA A 215 12.60 -11.20 -11.92
CA ALA A 215 13.77 -12.07 -11.76
C ALA A 215 14.62 -12.21 -13.05
N GLN A 216 14.06 -11.89 -14.22
CA GLN A 216 14.74 -12.03 -15.51
C GLN A 216 15.47 -10.77 -15.98
N ASP A 217 15.24 -9.62 -15.34
CA ASP A 217 15.81 -8.33 -15.74
C ASP A 217 16.39 -7.58 -14.52
N PRO A 218 17.70 -7.33 -14.45
CA PRO A 218 18.33 -6.66 -13.30
C PRO A 218 17.90 -5.20 -13.12
N THR A 219 17.20 -4.62 -14.10
CA THR A 219 16.65 -3.25 -14.02
C THR A 219 15.16 -3.21 -13.65
N THR A 220 14.56 -4.36 -13.38
CA THR A 220 13.15 -4.52 -13.02
C THR A 220 13.03 -5.09 -11.61
N MET A 221 12.17 -4.49 -10.78
CA MET A 221 11.90 -4.97 -9.42
C MET A 221 10.41 -5.28 -9.23
N TYR A 222 10.12 -6.18 -8.31
CA TYR A 222 8.74 -6.51 -7.94
C TYR A 222 8.28 -5.65 -6.76
N SER A 223 7.09 -5.06 -6.85
CA SER A 223 6.50 -4.25 -5.77
C SER A 223 5.25 -4.92 -5.23
N LEU A 224 5.11 -4.95 -3.89
CA LEU A 224 4.02 -5.65 -3.20
C LEU A 224 3.21 -4.68 -2.31
N GLY A 225 1.88 -4.80 -2.39
CA GLY A 225 0.96 -3.77 -1.87
C GLY A 225 0.36 -4.01 -0.48
N SER A 226 0.76 -5.06 0.26
CA SER A 226 0.21 -5.40 1.57
C SER A 226 1.17 -6.24 2.43
N VAL A 227 0.76 -6.61 3.65
CA VAL A 227 1.34 -7.60 4.58
C VAL A 227 2.77 -7.37 5.11
N LEU A 228 3.70 -6.86 4.32
CA LEU A 228 5.08 -6.60 4.73
C LEU A 228 5.16 -5.50 5.79
N ASN A 229 6.13 -5.59 6.70
CA ASN A 229 6.27 -4.64 7.81
C ASN A 229 6.41 -3.21 7.30
N HIS A 230 7.27 -2.97 6.29
CA HIS A 230 7.41 -1.63 5.73
C HIS A 230 6.12 -1.13 5.07
N VAL A 231 5.31 -2.02 4.47
CA VAL A 231 4.00 -1.65 3.90
C VAL A 231 3.04 -1.21 4.99
N LEU A 232 2.99 -1.91 6.12
CA LEU A 232 2.14 -1.54 7.26
C LEU A 232 2.64 -0.23 7.89
N MET A 233 3.95 -0.08 8.06
CA MET A 233 4.61 1.13 8.55
C MET A 233 4.28 2.35 7.69
N HIS A 234 4.42 2.25 6.36
CA HIS A 234 4.08 3.36 5.44
C HIS A 234 2.63 3.85 5.56
N GLN A 235 1.71 2.96 5.96
CA GLN A 235 0.29 3.28 6.13
C GLN A 235 -0.01 3.99 7.45
N THR A 236 0.92 4.06 8.40
CA THR A 236 0.68 4.66 9.73
C THR A 236 0.42 6.16 9.71
N VAL A 237 0.73 6.85 8.60
CA VAL A 237 0.27 8.22 8.35
C VAL A 237 -1.25 8.37 8.51
N ILE A 238 -2.02 7.29 8.30
CA ILE A 238 -3.46 7.27 8.49
C ILE A 238 -3.82 7.47 9.97
N GLY A 239 -3.28 6.65 10.86
CA GLY A 239 -3.55 6.68 12.29
C GLY A 239 -2.97 7.92 12.96
N GLU A 240 -1.75 8.30 12.60
CA GLU A 240 -1.09 9.50 13.15
C GLU A 240 -1.88 10.78 12.85
N GLU A 241 -2.41 10.91 11.64
CA GLU A 241 -3.33 12.01 11.31
C GLU A 241 -4.66 11.89 12.05
N ALA A 242 -5.22 10.67 12.13
CA ALA A 242 -6.50 10.44 12.78
C ALA A 242 -6.46 10.82 14.27
N LEU A 243 -5.38 10.52 14.99
CA LEU A 243 -5.18 10.91 16.39
C LEU A 243 -5.20 12.44 16.57
N ARG A 244 -4.49 13.18 15.70
CA ARG A 244 -4.50 14.65 15.72
C ARG A 244 -5.89 15.21 15.41
N GLN A 245 -6.59 14.62 14.45
CA GLN A 245 -7.93 15.03 14.05
C GLN A 245 -8.99 14.73 15.10
N LEU A 246 -8.87 13.61 15.82
CA LEU A 246 -9.69 13.29 16.99
C LEU A 246 -9.48 14.33 18.09
N GLY A 247 -8.23 14.74 18.34
CA GLY A 247 -7.93 15.86 19.24
C GLY A 247 -8.64 17.16 18.83
N LYS A 248 -8.65 17.50 17.53
CA LYS A 248 -9.42 18.65 17.00
C LYS A 248 -10.93 18.50 17.13
N ALA A 249 -11.44 17.26 17.17
CA ALA A 249 -12.83 16.95 17.44
C ALA A 249 -13.20 17.02 18.94
N GLY A 250 -12.22 17.29 19.82
CA GLY A 250 -12.40 17.26 21.27
C GLY A 250 -12.43 15.85 21.87
N GLU A 251 -11.95 14.86 21.13
CA GLU A 251 -11.82 13.48 21.59
C GLU A 251 -10.41 13.24 22.14
N HIS A 252 -10.30 12.38 23.16
CA HIS A 252 -9.01 11.96 23.70
C HIS A 252 -8.37 10.79 22.94
N GLY A 253 -9.14 10.14 22.07
CA GLY A 253 -8.78 8.93 21.33
C GLY A 253 -10.04 8.23 20.82
N ALA A 254 -9.90 7.02 20.29
CA ALA A 254 -11.01 6.18 19.91
C ALA A 254 -11.18 5.04 20.91
N ASP A 255 -12.41 4.82 21.40
CA ASP A 255 -12.73 3.66 22.25
C ASP A 255 -12.66 2.34 21.46
N ILE A 256 -13.03 2.40 20.17
CA ILE A 256 -13.06 1.25 19.26
C ILE A 256 -12.53 1.69 17.90
N VAL A 257 -11.54 0.97 17.38
CA VAL A 257 -11.03 1.13 16.01
C VAL A 257 -11.47 -0.06 15.17
N ILE A 258 -12.10 0.21 14.02
CA ILE A 258 -12.63 -0.82 13.11
C ILE A 258 -12.06 -0.55 11.72
N GLY A 259 -11.58 -1.59 11.04
CA GLY A 259 -11.17 -1.52 9.64
C GLY A 259 -11.32 -2.86 8.94
N CYS A 260 -11.34 -2.81 7.60
CA CYS A 260 -11.43 -4.02 6.80
C CYS A 260 -10.05 -4.70 6.67
N ALA A 261 -10.00 -6.02 6.71
CA ALA A 261 -8.76 -6.77 6.56
C ALA A 261 -8.79 -7.60 5.27
N GLY A 262 -8.21 -7.04 4.20
CA GLY A 262 -7.71 -7.83 3.07
C GLY A 262 -6.42 -8.51 3.49
N GLY A 263 -5.27 -7.93 3.13
CA GLY A 263 -3.98 -8.24 3.75
C GLY A 263 -3.63 -7.36 4.96
N GLY A 264 -4.61 -6.65 5.53
CA GLY A 264 -4.48 -5.92 6.81
C GLY A 264 -3.86 -4.51 6.77
N SER A 265 -3.21 -4.07 5.68
CA SER A 265 -2.40 -2.84 5.68
C SER A 265 -3.15 -1.53 6.03
N ASN A 266 -4.41 -1.37 5.58
CA ASN A 266 -5.22 -0.19 5.95
C ASN A 266 -5.60 -0.17 7.42
N PHE A 267 -5.95 -1.35 7.97
CA PHE A 267 -6.35 -1.47 9.36
C PHE A 267 -5.15 -1.22 10.27
N ALA A 268 -4.01 -1.85 9.96
CA ALA A 268 -2.74 -1.60 10.63
C ALA A 268 -2.36 -0.11 10.59
N GLY A 269 -2.42 0.52 9.42
CA GLY A 269 -2.11 1.95 9.28
C GLY A 269 -3.00 2.87 10.13
N LEU A 270 -4.26 2.48 10.35
CA LEU A 270 -5.17 3.24 11.21
C LEU A 270 -4.99 2.93 12.71
N ALA A 271 -4.72 1.68 13.06
CA ALA A 271 -4.84 1.16 14.43
C ALA A 271 -3.50 1.01 15.17
N PHE A 272 -2.37 1.07 14.48
CA PHE A 272 -1.05 0.89 15.11
C PHE A 272 -0.57 2.13 15.87
N PRO A 273 -0.65 3.35 15.32
CA PRO A 273 -0.34 4.57 16.10
C PRO A 273 -1.27 4.74 17.30
#